data_AF-A0A5N5G8P1-F1
#
_entry.id   AF-A0A5N5G8P1-F1
#
_cell.length_a   1.000
_cell.length_b   1.000
_cell.length_c   1.000
_cell.angle_alpha   90.00
_cell.angle_beta   90.00
_cell.angle_gamma   90.00
#
_symmetry.space_group_name_H-M   'P 1'
#
loop_
_entity.id
_entity.type
_entity.pdbx_description
1 polymer ?
#
loop_
_entity_poly.entity_id
_entity_poly.type
_entity_poly.pdbx_seq_one_letter_code
_entity_poly.pdbx_strand_id
1 'polypeptide(L)'
;MSRPHILLLDESTNHLDMQSIDALADELDEFIGGVVLVSHDSRLISRVCENEERSEIWDVKNGMVTPYLGNFEEYKEELQREIEKEVDD
;
A
#
# COMPACT_ATOMS: atom_id res chain seq x y z
N MET A 1 -19.63 -6.32 18.19
CA MET A 1 -18.53 -5.85 17.33
C MET A 1 -18.79 -6.38 15.93
N SER A 2 -18.91 -5.49 14.95
CA SER A 2 -18.94 -5.86 13.53
C SER A 2 -17.60 -6.50 13.16
N ARG A 3 -17.63 -7.72 12.65
CA ARG A 3 -16.47 -8.40 12.06
C ARG A 3 -16.55 -8.22 10.55
N PRO A 4 -15.98 -7.15 9.99
CA PRO A 4 -16.03 -6.95 8.55
C PRO A 4 -15.27 -8.08 7.86
N HIS A 5 -15.76 -8.50 6.69
CA HIS A 5 -15.06 -9.45 5.83
C HIS A 5 -14.03 -8.76 4.91
N ILE A 6 -14.22 -7.45 4.70
CA ILE A 6 -13.39 -6.61 3.85
C ILE A 6 -13.12 -5.30 4.60
N LEU A 7 -11.85 -4.91 4.66
CA LEU A 7 -11.37 -3.65 5.20
C LEU A 7 -11.00 -2.73 4.02
N LEU A 8 -11.56 -1.52 3.98
CA LEU A 8 -11.19 -0.48 3.02
C LEU A 8 -10.54 0.65 3.83
N LEU A 9 -9.24 0.87 3.62
CA LEU A 9 -8.44 1.88 4.28
C LEU A 9 -8.03 2.92 3.25
N ASP A 10 -8.50 4.16 3.42
CA ASP A 10 -8.17 5.29 2.57
C ASP A 10 -7.44 6.34 3.40
N GLU A 11 -6.15 6.56 3.12
CA GLU A 11 -5.30 7.55 3.76
C GLU A 11 -5.29 7.45 5.32
N SER A 12 -5.37 6.23 5.84
CA SER A 12 -5.49 5.96 7.27
C SER A 12 -4.23 6.22 8.09
N THR A 13 -3.11 6.57 7.45
CA THR A 13 -1.84 6.94 8.12
C THR A 13 -1.82 8.38 8.61
N ASN A 14 -2.77 9.21 8.18
CA ASN A 14 -2.79 10.60 8.57
C ASN A 14 -2.98 10.70 10.10
N HIS A 15 -1.96 11.22 10.79
CA HIS A 15 -1.87 11.30 12.26
C HIS A 15 -1.45 10.03 13.03
N LEU A 16 -1.00 8.95 12.37
CA LEU A 16 -0.40 7.80 13.06
C LEU A 16 1.09 8.03 13.30
N ASP A 17 1.54 7.68 14.51
CA ASP A 17 2.97 7.59 14.81
C ASP A 17 3.55 6.27 14.28
N MET A 18 4.88 6.19 14.22
CA MET A 18 5.58 5.02 13.65
C MET A 18 5.17 3.70 14.33
N GLN A 19 4.95 3.73 15.64
CA GLN A 19 4.54 2.55 16.41
C GLN A 19 3.12 2.10 16.05
N SER A 20 2.20 3.03 15.80
CA SER A 20 0.85 2.69 15.36
C SER A 20 0.82 2.13 13.94
N ILE A 21 1.74 2.57 13.07
CA ILE A 21 1.88 2.01 11.71
C ILE A 21 2.35 0.55 11.78
N ASP A 22 3.35 0.25 12.61
CA ASP A 22 3.82 -1.12 12.80
C ASP A 22 2.72 -2.01 13.38
N ALA A 23 2.01 -1.53 14.40
CA ALA A 23 0.89 -2.26 14.99
C ALA A 23 -0.26 -2.50 13.99
N LEU A 24 -0.53 -1.53 13.11
CA LEU A 24 -1.53 -1.69 12.05
C LEU A 24 -1.07 -2.74 11.03
N ALA A 25 0.19 -2.71 10.60
CA ALA A 25 0.73 -3.69 9.67
C ALA A 25 0.67 -5.12 10.25
N ASP A 26 1.04 -5.30 11.50
CA ASP A 26 0.99 -6.59 12.18
C ASP A 26 -0.47 -7.12 12.28
N GLU A 27 -1.44 -6.26 12.63
CA GLU A 27 -2.86 -6.64 12.67
C GLU A 27 -3.42 -6.97 11.27
N LEU A 28 -2.98 -6.25 10.24
CA LEU A 28 -3.37 -6.53 8.86
C LEU A 28 -2.83 -7.87 8.35
N ASP A 29 -1.65 -8.31 8.79
CA ASP A 29 -1.11 -9.62 8.42
C ASP A 29 -1.91 -10.78 9.07
N GLU A 30 -2.38 -10.58 10.30
CA GLU A 30 -3.26 -11.53 11.01
C GLU A 30 -4.73 -11.50 10.54
N PHE A 31 -5.14 -10.48 9.80
CA PHE A 31 -6.51 -10.32 9.36
C PHE A 31 -6.92 -11.39 8.34
N ILE A 32 -7.90 -12.22 8.72
CA ILE A 32 -8.40 -13.35 7.90
C ILE A 32 -9.48 -12.89 6.88
N GLY A 33 -9.36 -11.67 6.37
CA GLY A 33 -10.30 -11.07 5.42
C GLY A 33 -9.59 -10.34 4.29
N GLY A 34 -10.37 -9.70 3.40
CA GLY A 34 -9.81 -8.88 2.33
C GLY A 34 -9.41 -7.50 2.83
N VAL A 35 -8.27 -6.98 2.40
CA VAL A 35 -7.83 -5.61 2.71
C VAL A 35 -7.59 -4.87 1.40
N VAL A 36 -8.17 -3.67 1.29
CA VAL A 36 -7.83 -2.71 0.25
C VAL A 36 -7.25 -1.49 0.96
N LEU A 37 -6.00 -1.18 0.68
CA LEU A 37 -5.26 -0.10 1.30
C LEU A 37 -4.88 0.93 0.23
N VAL A 38 -5.21 2.19 0.49
CA VAL A 38 -4.74 3.36 -0.24
C VAL A 38 -3.95 4.22 0.73
N SER A 39 -2.68 4.46 0.42
CA SER A 39 -1.77 5.23 1.26
C SER A 39 -0.69 5.86 0.41
N HIS A 40 -0.17 7.02 0.85
CA HIS A 40 1.07 7.60 0.31
C HIS A 40 2.32 7.23 1.15
N ASP A 41 2.16 6.51 2.26
CA ASP A 41 3.27 6.12 3.13
C ASP A 41 3.94 4.83 2.63
N SER A 42 5.12 5.01 2.03
CA SER A 42 5.94 3.89 1.52
C SER A 42 6.30 2.83 2.56
N ARG A 43 6.40 3.18 3.85
CA ARG A 43 6.74 2.19 4.90
C ARG A 43 5.57 1.29 5.21
N LEU A 44 4.36 1.87 5.35
CA LEU A 44 3.15 1.06 5.57
C LEU A 44 2.94 0.11 4.38
N ILE A 45 3.03 0.62 3.15
CA ILE A 45 2.83 -0.21 1.96
C ILE A 45 3.90 -1.29 1.89
N SER A 46 5.18 -0.96 2.14
CA SER A 46 6.26 -1.95 2.19
C SER A 46 5.98 -3.06 3.19
N ARG A 47 5.53 -2.73 4.41
CA ARG A 47 5.27 -3.71 5.47
C ARG A 47 4.07 -4.61 5.16
N VAL A 48 3.00 -4.05 4.60
CA VAL A 48 1.79 -4.80 4.21
C VAL A 48 2.04 -5.65 2.96
N CYS A 49 2.87 -5.16 2.04
CA CYS A 49 3.24 -5.85 0.80
C CYS A 49 4.53 -6.67 0.91
N GLU A 50 5.05 -6.92 2.12
CA GLU A 50 6.24 -7.76 2.34
C GLU A 50 6.03 -9.20 1.84
N ASN A 51 4.78 -9.67 1.81
CA ASN A 51 4.41 -11.01 1.35
C ASN A 51 3.74 -10.97 -0.03
N GLU A 52 4.55 -11.13 -1.08
CA GLU A 52 4.11 -11.14 -2.49
C GLU A 52 3.08 -12.22 -2.83
N GLU A 53 2.95 -13.29 -2.03
CA GLU A 53 1.91 -14.32 -2.26
C GLU A 53 0.53 -13.88 -1.77
N ARG A 54 0.48 -12.87 -0.88
CA ARG A 54 -0.76 -12.38 -0.24
C ARG A 54 -1.13 -10.96 -0.65
N SER A 55 -0.21 -10.20 -1.22
CA SER A 55 -0.41 -8.80 -1.59
C SER A 55 -0.25 -8.58 -3.09
N GLU A 56 -1.17 -7.81 -3.68
CA GLU A 56 -1.10 -7.35 -5.06
C GLU A 56 -1.06 -5.83 -5.10
N ILE A 57 -0.25 -5.26 -5.99
CA ILE A 57 -0.18 -3.81 -6.22
C ILE A 57 -1.01 -3.46 -7.44
N TRP A 58 -1.85 -2.43 -7.32
CA TRP A 58 -2.74 -1.98 -8.38
C TRP A 58 -2.46 -0.49 -8.65
N ASP A 59 -1.98 -0.18 -9.84
CA ASP A 59 -1.68 1.20 -10.25
C ASP A 59 -2.93 1.86 -10.84
N VAL A 60 -3.17 3.12 -10.47
CA VAL A 60 -4.33 3.91 -10.91
C VAL A 60 -3.82 5.13 -11.68
N LYS A 61 -3.87 5.05 -13.01
CA LYS A 61 -3.43 6.13 -13.90
C LYS A 61 -4.44 6.36 -15.03
N ASN A 62 -4.65 7.63 -15.41
CA ASN A 62 -5.53 8.02 -16.51
C ASN A 62 -6.97 7.45 -16.43
N GLY A 63 -7.49 7.28 -15.20
CA GLY A 63 -8.81 6.69 -14.97
C GLY A 63 -8.90 5.18 -15.22
N MET A 64 -7.76 4.50 -15.43
CA MET A 64 -7.67 3.05 -15.51
C MET A 64 -6.94 2.49 -14.29
N VAL A 65 -7.36 1.31 -13.87
CA VAL A 65 -6.71 0.54 -12.82
C VAL A 65 -6.05 -0.68 -13.45
N THR A 66 -4.76 -0.84 -13.25
CA THR A 66 -3.97 -1.94 -13.82
C THR A 66 -3.17 -2.66 -12.74
N PRO A 67 -3.19 -4.00 -12.68
CA PRO A 67 -2.34 -4.73 -11.75
C PRO A 67 -0.86 -4.52 -12.14
N TYR A 68 -0.04 -4.21 -11.14
CA TYR A 68 1.40 -4.10 -11.30
C TYR A 68 2.03 -5.48 -11.07
N LEU A 69 2.73 -6.00 -12.07
CA LEU A 69 3.39 -7.30 -12.03
C LEU A 69 4.84 -7.12 -11.59
N GLY A 70 5.03 -6.86 -10.30
CA GLY A 70 6.34 -6.65 -9.69
C GLY A 70 6.21 -6.50 -8.17
N ASN A 71 7.35 -6.47 -7.49
CA ASN A 71 7.36 -6.26 -6.04
C ASN A 71 7.23 -4.76 -5.69
N PHE A 72 6.98 -4.48 -4.41
CA PHE A 72 6.82 -3.09 -3.97
C PHE A 72 8.10 -2.26 -4.15
N GLU A 73 9.28 -2.85 -4.05
CA GLU A 73 10.53 -2.10 -4.21
C GLU A 73 10.75 -1.67 -5.67
N GLU A 74 10.44 -2.55 -6.64
CA GLU A 74 10.43 -2.23 -8.07
C GLU A 74 9.43 -1.12 -8.38
N TYR A 75 8.21 -1.22 -7.84
CA TYR A 75 7.19 -0.18 -7.98
C TYR A 75 7.67 1.17 -7.45
N LYS A 76 8.30 1.16 -6.27
CA LYS A 76 8.81 2.37 -5.60
C LYS A 76 9.98 3.00 -6.37
N GLU A 77 10.91 2.20 -6.88
CA GLU A 77 12.00 2.72 -7.72
C GLU A 77 11.48 3.34 -9.01
N GLU A 78 10.48 2.72 -9.64
CA GLU A 78 9.86 3.23 -10.87
C GLU A 78 9.13 4.54 -10.60
N LEU A 79 8.36 4.60 -9.51
CA LEU A 79 7.66 5.81 -9.07
C LEU A 79 8.62 6.94 -8.75
N GLN A 80 9.74 6.67 -8.05
CA GLN A 80 10.77 7.66 -7.78
C GLN A 80 11.39 8.20 -9.07
N ARG A 81 11.72 7.33 -10.03
CA ARG A 81 12.26 7.74 -11.34
C ARG A 81 11.25 8.57 -12.16
N GLU A 82 9.96 8.28 -12.05
CA GLU A 82 8.91 9.03 -12.75
C GLU A 82 8.75 10.44 -12.15
N ILE A 83 8.74 10.55 -10.82
CA ILE A 83 8.71 11.84 -10.11
C ILE A 83 9.96 12.67 -10.44
N GLU A 84 11.15 12.06 -10.42
CA GLU A 84 12.40 12.77 -10.76
C GLU A 84 12.39 13.32 -12.18
N LYS A 85 11.82 12.60 -13.16
CA LYS A 85 11.71 13.06 -14.54
C LYS A 85 10.75 14.24 -14.71
N GLU A 86 9.63 14.26 -13.99
CA GLU A 86 8.69 15.40 -14.03
C GLU A 86 9.25 16.67 -13.37
N VAL A 87 10.24 16.55 -12.47
CA VAL A 87 10.86 17.68 -11.78
C VAL A 87 11.99 18.31 -12.59
N ASP A 88 12.61 17.54 -13.50
CA ASP A 88 13.71 18.00 -14.38
C ASP A 88 13.21 18.62 -15.71
N ASP A 89 11.91 18.50 -16.04
CA ASP A 89 11.22 19.15 -17.18
C ASP A 89 10.52 20.48 -16.78
#